data_AF-A0A254REZ1-F1
#
_entry.id   AF-A0A254REZ1-F1
#
_cell.length_a   1.000
_cell.length_b   1.000
_cell.length_c   1.000
_cell.angle_alpha   90.00
_cell.angle_beta   90.00
_cell.angle_gamma   90.00
#
_symmetry.space_group_name_H-M   'P 1'
#
loop_
_entity.id
_entity.type
_entity.pdbx_description
1 polymer ?
#
loop_
_entity_poly.entity_id
_entity_poly.type
_entity_poly.pdbx_seq_one_letter_code
_entity_poly.pdbx_strand_id
1 'polypeptide(L)'
;MYMMEAAMVKKAAHGFELDKNDFVMLTKSNAELAQKKVDGSPKEVNEKKASKIQKTLRAIGENSSIQNELCQLIQEKAKVNFSGGFLEIIRRINITNSTRLSEEEQEEFAEYIRCNKEKILKRIKKGEVGVVNDIAEAGTKTSKKRYNFSFASKFCTYISRYHFNEYDKFMPYDNVLQSVLPYYAWVYCKIKKVEDFKKKGNYQGYIDLARKIIEQSQVLYGSEERLTLKEFDRLLWYKYKGLLGEDLIGNPNSLLIKET
;
A
#
# COMPACT_ATOMS: atom_id res chain seq x y z
N MET A 1 -1.76 -32.02 -13.92
CA MET A 1 -2.00 -30.77 -14.68
C MET A 1 -3.50 -30.51 -14.64
N TYR A 2 -3.99 -29.92 -13.55
CA TYR A 2 -5.41 -29.62 -13.40
C TYR A 2 -5.65 -28.24 -13.98
N MET A 3 -6.30 -28.20 -15.14
CA MET A 3 -6.93 -27.00 -15.68
C MET A 3 -7.98 -26.58 -14.64
N MET A 4 -7.73 -25.48 -13.93
CA MET A 4 -8.79 -24.82 -13.16
C MET A 4 -9.88 -24.44 -14.16
N GLU A 5 -11.12 -24.85 -13.86
CA GLU A 5 -12.32 -24.36 -14.54
C GLU A 5 -12.16 -22.87 -14.81
N ALA A 6 -12.31 -22.46 -16.07
CA ALA A 6 -12.24 -21.07 -16.50
C ALA A 6 -13.04 -20.22 -15.52
N ALA A 7 -12.34 -19.44 -14.69
CA ALA A 7 -12.96 -18.61 -13.67
C ALA A 7 -13.99 -17.73 -14.38
N MET A 8 -15.26 -17.83 -13.99
CA MET A 8 -16.29 -16.95 -14.52
C MET A 8 -15.88 -15.50 -14.23
N VAL A 9 -15.42 -14.79 -15.26
CA VAL A 9 -15.04 -13.39 -15.18
C VAL A 9 -16.31 -12.57 -15.13
N LYS A 10 -16.61 -12.01 -13.95
CA LYS A 10 -17.70 -11.05 -13.79
C LYS A 10 -17.14 -9.65 -13.94
N LYS A 11 -17.71 -8.83 -14.83
CA LYS A 11 -17.35 -7.41 -14.92
C LYS A 11 -18.15 -6.61 -13.88
N ALA A 12 -17.45 -5.91 -13.00
CA ALA A 12 -18.07 -4.95 -12.09
C ALA A 12 -18.64 -3.76 -12.86
N ALA A 13 -19.58 -3.02 -12.24
CA ALA A 13 -20.13 -1.75 -12.77
C ALA A 13 -19.05 -0.68 -13.09
N HIS A 14 -17.81 -0.91 -12.66
CA HIS A 14 -16.69 0.01 -12.83
C HIS A 14 -15.62 -0.49 -13.80
N GLY A 15 -15.87 -1.60 -14.52
CA GLY A 15 -14.99 -2.15 -15.55
C GLY A 15 -13.93 -3.12 -15.05
N PHE A 16 -13.86 -3.38 -13.74
CA PHE A 16 -12.93 -4.37 -13.17
C PHE A 16 -13.40 -5.79 -13.44
N GLU A 17 -12.44 -6.65 -13.75
CA GLU A 17 -12.61 -8.09 -13.80
C GLU A 17 -12.56 -8.65 -12.38
N LEU A 18 -13.64 -9.30 -11.98
CA LEU A 18 -13.79 -9.92 -10.66
C LEU A 18 -13.70 -11.43 -10.77
N ASP A 19 -13.14 -12.03 -9.72
CA ASP A 19 -13.23 -13.46 -9.50
C ASP A 19 -14.62 -13.86 -8.97
N LYS A 20 -14.80 -15.17 -8.78
CA LYS A 20 -16.06 -15.77 -8.33
C LYS A 20 -16.54 -15.30 -6.94
N ASN A 21 -15.68 -14.68 -6.13
CA ASN A 21 -16.03 -14.16 -4.81
C ASN A 21 -16.20 -12.62 -4.84
N ASP A 22 -16.35 -12.04 -6.03
CA ASP A 22 -16.45 -10.60 -6.25
C ASP A 22 -15.18 -9.81 -5.84
N PHE A 23 -14.01 -10.45 -5.76
CA PHE A 23 -12.73 -9.77 -5.57
C PHE A 23 -12.05 -9.45 -6.90
N VAL A 24 -11.26 -8.39 -6.93
CA VAL A 24 -10.60 -7.95 -8.17
C VAL A 24 -9.50 -8.92 -8.55
N MET A 25 -9.49 -9.39 -9.79
CA MET A 25 -8.45 -10.28 -10.28
C MET A 25 -7.11 -9.55 -10.37
N LEU A 26 -6.02 -10.25 -10.07
CA LEU A 26 -4.67 -9.70 -10.08
C LEU A 26 -4.09 -9.73 -11.51
N THR A 27 -4.62 -8.85 -12.37
CA THR A 27 -4.23 -8.69 -13.79
C THR A 27 -3.70 -7.26 -14.06
N LYS A 28 -2.85 -7.11 -15.08
CA LYS A 28 -2.36 -5.83 -15.60
C LYS A 28 -3.50 -4.93 -16.05
N SER A 29 -4.48 -5.48 -16.76
CA SER A 29 -5.69 -4.75 -17.17
C SER A 29 -6.37 -4.08 -15.97
N ASN A 30 -6.58 -4.83 -14.88
CA ASN A 30 -7.16 -4.29 -13.66
C ASN A 30 -6.21 -3.30 -12.95
N ALA A 31 -4.91 -3.55 -12.93
CA ALA A 31 -3.93 -2.62 -12.36
C ALA A 31 -3.87 -1.29 -13.11
N GLU A 32 -3.92 -1.31 -14.45
CA GLU A 32 -4.02 -0.12 -15.29
C GLU A 32 -5.33 0.62 -15.08
N LEU A 33 -6.44 -0.10 -14.92
CA LEU A 33 -7.73 0.51 -14.63
C LEU A 33 -7.73 1.18 -13.25
N ALA A 34 -7.16 0.53 -12.23
CA ALA A 34 -6.95 1.13 -10.92
C ALA A 34 -6.07 2.39 -11.03
N GLN A 35 -5.02 2.33 -11.83
CA GLN A 35 -4.12 3.45 -12.07
C GLN A 35 -4.83 4.65 -12.71
N LYS A 36 -5.53 4.42 -13.83
CA LYS A 36 -6.30 5.44 -14.55
C LYS A 36 -7.32 6.13 -13.64
N LYS A 37 -7.94 5.38 -12.73
CA LYS A 37 -8.93 5.94 -11.78
C LYS A 37 -8.30 6.70 -10.61
N VAL A 38 -7.04 6.43 -10.26
CA VAL A 38 -6.28 7.24 -9.31
C VAL A 38 -5.79 8.54 -9.97
N ASP A 39 -5.39 8.47 -11.23
CA ASP A 39 -4.85 9.62 -11.98
C ASP A 39 -5.95 10.53 -12.54
N GLY A 40 -7.13 9.97 -12.83
CA GLY A 40 -8.30 10.69 -13.29
C GLY A 40 -8.79 11.67 -12.23
N SER A 41 -8.57 12.97 -12.47
CA SER A 41 -9.12 14.07 -11.68
C SER A 41 -10.66 14.01 -11.68
N PRO A 42 -11.36 14.54 -10.66
CA PRO A 42 -12.82 14.52 -10.58
C PRO A 42 -13.48 15.54 -11.53
N LYS A 43 -13.12 15.54 -12.82
CA LYS A 43 -13.65 16.49 -13.82
C LYS A 43 -14.92 16.04 -14.54
N GLU A 44 -15.41 14.83 -14.29
CA GLU A 44 -16.69 14.37 -14.87
C GLU A 44 -17.56 13.71 -13.81
N VAL A 45 -18.15 14.51 -12.91
CA VAL A 45 -19.35 14.06 -12.21
C VAL A 45 -20.39 15.17 -12.23
N ASN A 46 -21.39 14.98 -13.09
CA ASN A 46 -22.56 15.82 -13.22
C ASN A 46 -23.21 16.05 -11.84
N GLU A 47 -23.38 17.32 -11.48
CA GLU A 47 -23.92 17.76 -10.20
C GLU A 47 -25.41 17.45 -10.12
N LYS A 48 -25.77 16.26 -9.63
CA LYS A 48 -27.06 16.01 -8.97
C LYS A 48 -27.04 14.67 -8.23
N LYS A 49 -27.28 14.75 -6.92
CA LYS A 49 -27.25 13.69 -5.88
C LYS A 49 -25.86 13.20 -5.46
N ALA A 50 -25.34 13.80 -4.39
CA ALA A 50 -24.09 13.39 -3.75
C ALA A 50 -24.19 11.98 -3.13
N SER A 51 -23.63 10.98 -3.79
CA SER A 51 -23.49 9.62 -3.27
C SER A 51 -22.16 9.42 -2.53
N LYS A 52 -22.05 8.39 -1.69
CA LYS A 52 -20.82 7.93 -0.99
C LYS A 52 -19.64 7.78 -1.97
N ILE A 53 -19.93 7.47 -3.24
CA ILE A 53 -18.97 7.33 -4.34
C ILE A 53 -18.31 8.67 -4.69
N GLN A 54 -19.04 9.80 -4.69
CA GLN A 54 -18.44 11.12 -4.93
C GLN A 54 -17.46 11.51 -3.81
N LYS A 55 -17.75 11.14 -2.56
CA LYS A 55 -16.82 11.37 -1.44
C LYS A 55 -15.53 10.55 -1.63
N THR A 56 -15.65 9.28 -2.03
CA THR A 56 -14.50 8.44 -2.34
C THR A 56 -13.67 9.01 -3.50
N LEU A 57 -14.30 9.41 -4.61
CA LEU A 57 -13.59 9.93 -5.78
C LEU A 57 -12.89 11.27 -5.47
N ARG A 58 -13.51 12.17 -4.69
CA ARG A 58 -12.83 13.38 -4.18
C ARG A 58 -11.64 13.03 -3.30
N ALA A 59 -11.81 12.08 -2.37
CA ALA A 59 -10.71 11.63 -1.51
C ALA A 59 -9.57 10.94 -2.29
N ILE A 60 -9.84 10.36 -3.46
CA ILE A 60 -8.80 9.83 -4.36
C ILE A 60 -8.08 10.97 -5.10
N GLY A 61 -8.82 11.95 -5.65
CA GLY A 61 -8.25 13.11 -6.33
C GLY A 61 -7.40 14.00 -5.42
N GLU A 62 -7.86 14.26 -4.19
CA GLU A 62 -7.08 14.96 -3.15
C GLU A 62 -5.80 14.19 -2.78
N ASN A 63 -5.87 12.85 -2.72
CA ASN A 63 -4.70 12.01 -2.47
C ASN A 63 -3.66 12.14 -3.60
N SER A 64 -4.11 12.24 -4.85
CA SER A 64 -3.23 12.40 -6.03
C SER A 64 -2.45 13.72 -5.99
N SER A 65 -3.12 14.86 -5.70
CA SER A 65 -2.45 16.16 -5.54
C SER A 65 -1.42 16.14 -4.41
N ILE A 66 -1.80 15.59 -3.25
CA ILE A 66 -0.92 15.53 -2.09
C ILE A 66 0.27 14.58 -2.32
N GLN A 67 0.08 13.48 -3.07
CA GLN A 67 1.17 12.59 -3.46
C GLN A 67 2.18 13.26 -4.39
N ASN A 68 1.70 14.13 -5.30
CA ASN A 68 2.58 14.93 -6.16
C ASN A 68 3.42 15.92 -5.35
N GLU A 69 2.83 16.58 -4.35
CA GLU A 69 3.57 17.45 -3.43
C GLU A 69 4.63 16.69 -2.63
N LEU A 70 4.31 15.48 -2.14
CA LEU A 70 5.28 14.63 -1.45
C LEU A 70 6.43 14.18 -2.36
N CYS A 71 6.14 13.88 -3.63
CA CYS A 71 7.15 13.54 -4.63
C CYS A 71 8.11 14.71 -4.86
N GLN A 72 7.57 15.90 -5.13
CA GLN A 72 8.36 17.13 -5.33
C GLN A 72 9.22 17.43 -4.10
N LEU A 73 8.63 17.38 -2.91
CA LEU A 73 9.35 17.59 -1.66
C LEU A 73 10.54 16.65 -1.51
N ILE A 74 10.35 15.34 -1.72
CA ILE A 74 11.44 14.35 -1.61
C ILE A 74 12.54 14.64 -2.64
N GLN A 75 12.19 14.98 -3.88
CA GLN A 75 13.15 15.31 -4.93
C GLN A 75 13.92 16.60 -4.64
N GLU A 76 13.27 17.62 -4.11
CA GLU A 76 13.91 18.87 -3.70
C GLU A 76 14.89 18.64 -2.55
N LYS A 77 14.47 17.90 -1.50
CA LYS A 77 15.36 17.60 -0.38
C LYS A 77 16.52 16.69 -0.80
N ALA A 78 16.34 15.83 -1.79
CA ALA A 78 17.42 15.02 -2.34
C ALA A 78 18.52 15.87 -3.00
N LYS A 79 18.19 16.98 -3.67
CA LYS A 79 19.17 17.90 -4.29
C LYS A 79 20.13 18.52 -3.28
N VAL A 80 19.68 18.70 -2.04
CA VAL A 80 20.48 19.22 -0.92
C VAL A 80 20.91 18.12 0.06
N ASN A 81 20.99 16.87 -0.41
CA ASN A 81 21.41 15.70 0.37
C ASN A 81 20.69 15.57 1.74
N PHE A 82 19.42 15.96 1.77
CA PHE A 82 18.54 15.96 2.94
C PHE A 82 19.11 16.71 4.16
N SER A 83 19.82 17.84 3.97
CA SER A 83 20.46 18.66 5.03
C SER A 83 19.50 19.35 6.04
N GLY A 84 18.35 18.74 6.34
CA GLY A 84 17.29 19.29 7.21
C GLY A 84 15.86 18.95 6.79
N GLY A 85 15.67 18.03 5.83
CA GLY A 85 14.37 17.81 5.18
C GLY A 85 13.51 16.66 5.72
N PHE A 86 14.06 15.78 6.58
CA PHE A 86 13.33 14.57 6.99
C PHE A 86 12.08 14.87 7.80
N LEU A 87 12.11 15.85 8.70
CA LEU A 87 10.92 16.22 9.48
C LEU A 87 9.76 16.67 8.58
N GLU A 88 10.06 17.44 7.53
CA GLU A 88 9.05 17.91 6.57
C GLU A 88 8.47 16.76 5.75
N ILE A 89 9.32 15.83 5.28
CA ILE A 89 8.89 14.61 4.58
C ILE A 89 8.00 13.76 5.49
N ILE A 90 8.38 13.60 6.76
CA ILE A 90 7.63 12.81 7.75
C ILE A 90 6.27 13.44 8.04
N ARG A 91 6.23 14.77 8.28
CA ARG A 91 4.99 15.53 8.45
C ARG A 91 4.07 15.34 7.25
N ARG A 92 4.62 15.44 6.04
CA ARG A 92 3.86 15.25 4.82
C ARG A 92 3.30 13.83 4.71
N ILE A 93 4.12 12.79 4.95
CA ILE A 93 3.66 11.40 4.98
C ILE A 93 2.54 11.21 6.01
N ASN A 94 2.68 11.80 7.21
CA ASN A 94 1.70 11.70 8.28
C ASN A 94 0.34 12.28 7.87
N ILE A 95 0.34 13.41 7.17
CA ILE A 95 -0.86 14.03 6.60
C ILE A 95 -1.45 13.15 5.48
N THR A 96 -0.65 12.80 4.47
CA THR A 96 -1.12 12.09 3.27
C THR A 96 -1.69 10.70 3.58
N ASN A 97 -1.14 10.04 4.60
CA ASN A 97 -1.44 8.64 4.91
C ASN A 97 -2.13 8.45 6.26
N SER A 98 -2.48 9.54 6.96
CA SER A 98 -3.10 9.49 8.28
C SER A 98 -2.40 8.52 9.23
N THR A 99 -1.06 8.57 9.32
CA THR A 99 -0.30 7.63 10.16
C THR A 99 -0.48 7.89 11.66
N ARG A 100 -1.10 9.02 12.03
CA ARG A 100 -1.43 9.43 13.41
C ARG A 100 -0.19 9.46 14.31
N LEU A 101 0.94 9.92 13.80
CA LEU A 101 2.12 10.20 14.61
C LEU A 101 1.91 11.50 15.41
N SER A 102 2.28 11.52 16.70
CA SER A 102 2.43 12.77 17.45
C SER A 102 3.61 13.59 16.93
N GLU A 103 3.70 14.85 17.34
CA GLU A 103 4.86 15.71 17.04
C GLU A 103 6.16 15.09 17.56
N GLU A 104 6.16 14.62 18.82
CA GLU A 104 7.29 13.89 19.42
C GLU A 104 7.73 12.69 18.56
N GLU A 105 6.80 11.88 18.07
CA GLU A 105 7.14 10.74 17.19
C GLU A 105 7.74 11.20 15.86
N GLN A 106 7.22 12.29 15.29
CA GLN A 106 7.73 12.83 14.04
C GLN A 106 9.16 13.37 14.20
N GLU A 107 9.44 14.02 15.33
CA GLU A 107 10.78 14.51 15.68
C GLU A 107 11.76 13.37 15.95
N GLU A 108 11.36 12.36 16.73
CA GLU A 108 12.19 11.18 17.01
C GLU A 108 12.54 10.42 15.71
N PHE A 109 11.57 10.22 14.80
CA PHE A 109 11.87 9.61 13.50
C PHE A 109 12.78 10.48 12.65
N ALA A 110 12.56 11.79 12.61
CA ALA A 110 13.41 12.71 11.84
C ALA A 110 14.86 12.65 12.34
N GLU A 111 15.05 12.64 13.66
CA GLU A 111 16.35 12.58 14.30
C GLU A 111 17.03 11.23 14.09
N TYR A 112 16.31 10.12 14.32
CA TYR A 112 16.81 8.78 14.05
C TYR A 112 17.27 8.62 12.60
N ILE A 113 16.47 9.09 11.63
CA ILE A 113 16.78 8.99 10.21
C ILE A 113 17.95 9.90 9.85
N ARG A 114 18.02 11.11 10.40
CA ARG A 114 19.12 12.06 10.19
C ARG A 114 20.45 11.48 10.67
N CYS A 115 20.48 10.93 11.88
CA CYS A 115 21.68 10.32 12.46
C CYS A 115 22.13 9.04 11.74
N ASN A 116 21.21 8.34 11.07
CA ASN A 116 21.50 7.09 10.35
C ASN A 116 21.37 7.24 8.82
N LYS A 117 21.38 8.48 8.30
CA LYS A 117 20.99 8.82 6.93
C LYS A 117 21.63 7.93 5.87
N GLU A 118 22.96 7.86 5.87
CA GLU A 118 23.71 7.14 4.83
C GLU A 118 23.40 5.64 4.84
N LYS A 119 23.34 5.05 6.03
CA LYS A 119 23.00 3.63 6.21
C LYS A 119 21.57 3.35 5.75
N ILE A 120 20.60 4.17 6.15
CA ILE A 120 19.19 4.00 5.78
C ILE A 120 19.00 4.16 4.27
N LEU A 121 19.50 5.25 3.69
CA LEU A 121 19.34 5.52 2.26
C LEU A 121 20.01 4.46 1.39
N LYS A 122 21.21 3.98 1.77
CA LYS A 122 21.90 2.88 1.07
C LYS A 122 21.07 1.60 1.07
N ARG A 123 20.45 1.27 2.20
CA ARG A 123 19.63 0.06 2.36
C ARG A 123 18.32 0.15 1.61
N ILE A 124 17.65 1.32 1.65
CA ILE A 124 16.47 1.58 0.82
C ILE A 124 16.83 1.46 -0.67
N LYS A 125 17.93 2.08 -1.12
CA LYS A 125 18.38 1.96 -2.51
C LYS A 125 18.63 0.51 -2.93
N LYS A 126 19.19 -0.32 -2.04
CA LYS A 126 19.43 -1.74 -2.30
C LYS A 126 18.18 -2.63 -2.23
N GLY A 127 17.09 -2.14 -1.63
CA GLY A 127 15.90 -2.97 -1.36
C GLY A 127 16.06 -3.88 -0.14
N GLU A 128 16.93 -3.53 0.80
CA GLU A 128 17.07 -4.27 2.06
C GLU A 128 15.88 -3.96 2.99
N VAL A 129 14.81 -4.74 2.85
CA VAL A 129 13.50 -4.43 3.45
C VAL A 129 13.49 -4.43 4.98
N GLY A 130 14.47 -5.07 5.62
CA GLY A 130 14.67 -5.03 7.08
C GLY A 130 14.86 -3.60 7.65
N VAL A 131 15.25 -2.62 6.83
CA VAL A 131 15.33 -1.21 7.24
C VAL A 131 13.99 -0.65 7.74
N VAL A 132 12.86 -1.22 7.29
CA VAL A 132 11.53 -0.87 7.80
C VAL A 132 11.39 -1.20 9.28
N ASN A 133 11.92 -2.34 9.71
CA ASN A 133 11.83 -2.76 11.10
C ASN A 133 12.65 -1.85 12.00
N ASP A 134 13.87 -1.50 11.57
CA ASP A 134 14.77 -0.62 12.30
C ASP A 134 14.17 0.79 12.48
N ILE A 135 13.55 1.33 11.42
CA ILE A 135 12.85 2.62 11.50
C ILE A 135 11.62 2.49 12.40
N ALA A 136 10.83 1.42 12.29
CA ALA A 136 9.63 1.24 13.11
C ALA A 136 9.94 1.16 14.61
N GLU A 137 11.09 0.57 14.96
CA GLU A 137 11.58 0.45 16.33
C GLU A 137 11.93 1.78 16.97
N ALA A 138 12.34 2.80 16.20
CA ALA A 138 12.65 4.12 16.76
C ALA A 138 11.45 4.75 17.52
N GLY A 139 10.21 4.44 17.10
CA GLY A 139 9.01 4.91 17.79
C GLY A 139 8.84 4.36 19.22
N THR A 140 9.53 3.27 19.56
CA THR A 140 9.51 2.68 20.92
C THR A 140 10.24 3.54 21.95
N LYS A 141 11.06 4.50 21.50
CA LYS A 141 11.79 5.45 22.35
C LYS A 141 10.96 6.64 22.80
N THR A 142 9.81 6.87 22.16
CA THR A 142 8.90 7.97 22.49
C THR A 142 8.04 7.64 23.71
N SER A 143 7.39 8.65 24.27
CA SER A 143 6.42 8.51 25.37
C SER A 143 5.33 7.45 25.09
N LYS A 144 4.92 7.31 23.82
CA LYS A 144 3.89 6.35 23.39
C LYS A 144 4.41 4.94 23.18
N LYS A 145 5.73 4.74 23.11
CA LYS A 145 6.41 3.45 22.96
C LYS A 145 5.84 2.57 21.83
N ARG A 146 5.46 3.17 20.70
CA ARG A 146 4.79 2.46 19.60
C ARG A 146 5.79 1.94 18.57
N TYR A 147 5.60 0.68 18.18
CA TYR A 147 6.23 0.12 16.98
C TYR A 147 5.49 0.60 15.72
N ASN A 148 6.00 1.66 15.08
CA ASN A 148 5.32 2.41 14.04
C ASN A 148 5.53 1.83 12.62
N PHE A 149 5.20 0.56 12.46
CA PHE A 149 5.41 -0.24 11.24
C PHE A 149 4.76 0.35 9.97
N SER A 150 3.54 0.88 10.10
CA SER A 150 2.80 1.50 8.99
C SER A 150 3.49 2.76 8.46
N PHE A 151 4.03 3.59 9.36
CA PHE A 151 4.80 4.77 8.97
C PHE A 151 6.13 4.37 8.32
N ALA A 152 6.89 3.47 8.95
CA ALA A 152 8.21 3.07 8.45
C ALA A 152 8.16 2.44 7.05
N SER A 153 7.16 1.60 6.78
CA SER A 153 6.94 1.01 5.45
C SER A 153 6.60 2.07 4.39
N LYS A 154 5.78 3.08 4.74
CA LYS A 154 5.46 4.20 3.84
C LYS A 154 6.66 5.08 3.58
N PHE A 155 7.42 5.43 4.61
CA PHE A 155 8.65 6.19 4.47
C PHE A 155 9.61 5.50 3.49
N CYS A 156 9.92 4.22 3.71
CA CYS A 156 10.79 3.46 2.82
C CYS A 156 10.23 3.38 1.39
N THR A 157 8.92 3.20 1.25
CA THR A 157 8.24 3.17 -0.05
C THR A 157 8.41 4.50 -0.79
N TYR A 158 8.12 5.63 -0.16
CA TYR A 158 8.19 6.93 -0.84
C TYR A 158 9.62 7.35 -1.15
N ILE A 159 10.58 7.08 -0.26
CA ILE A 159 12.00 7.32 -0.57
C ILE A 159 12.46 6.43 -1.73
N SER A 160 12.13 5.14 -1.72
CA SER A 160 12.44 4.22 -2.83
C SER A 160 11.88 4.75 -4.16
N ARG A 161 10.59 5.12 -4.17
CA ARG A 161 9.90 5.57 -5.38
C ARG A 161 10.38 6.93 -5.88
N TYR A 162 10.47 7.94 -5.01
CA TYR A 162 10.62 9.33 -5.44
C TYR A 162 12.06 9.86 -5.39
N HIS A 163 12.92 9.27 -4.55
CA HIS A 163 14.34 9.59 -4.56
C HIS A 163 15.14 8.67 -5.49
N PHE A 164 14.88 7.36 -5.45
CA PHE A 164 15.66 6.38 -6.22
C PHE A 164 15.01 5.92 -7.53
N ASN A 165 13.76 6.32 -7.81
CA ASN A 165 13.00 5.86 -8.97
C ASN A 165 12.78 4.33 -8.97
N GLU A 166 12.67 3.73 -7.79
CA GLU A 166 12.58 2.29 -7.57
C GLU A 166 11.20 1.91 -7.01
N TYR A 167 10.32 1.40 -7.87
CA TYR A 167 8.91 1.18 -7.54
C TYR A 167 8.58 -0.24 -7.08
N ASP A 168 9.51 -1.19 -7.24
CA ASP A 168 9.29 -2.62 -6.95
C ASP A 168 10.10 -3.13 -5.75
N LYS A 169 10.62 -2.25 -4.88
CA LYS A 169 11.44 -2.66 -3.71
C LYS A 169 10.66 -2.70 -2.40
N PHE A 170 9.71 -1.78 -2.23
CA PHE A 170 8.94 -1.59 -1.00
C PHE A 170 7.47 -1.38 -1.32
N MET A 171 6.62 -1.74 -0.36
CA MET A 171 5.17 -1.59 -0.40
C MET A 171 4.64 -1.03 0.93
N PRO A 172 3.74 -0.04 0.94
CA PRO A 172 3.18 0.49 2.18
C PRO A 172 2.46 -0.61 2.95
N TYR A 173 2.67 -0.75 4.26
CA TYR A 173 1.83 -1.62 5.10
C TYR A 173 0.78 -0.77 5.81
N ASP A 174 -0.50 -1.10 5.67
CA ASP A 174 -1.60 -0.46 6.37
C ASP A 174 -2.73 -1.45 6.72
N ASN A 175 -3.77 -0.94 7.37
CA ASN A 175 -4.91 -1.76 7.76
C ASN A 175 -5.67 -2.30 6.53
N VAL A 176 -5.62 -1.61 5.38
CA VAL A 176 -6.27 -2.08 4.15
C VAL A 176 -5.59 -3.35 3.68
N LEU A 177 -4.27 -3.31 3.53
CA LEU A 177 -3.50 -4.47 3.11
C LEU A 177 -3.55 -5.60 4.14
N GLN A 178 -3.48 -5.28 5.44
CA GLN A 178 -3.65 -6.27 6.49
C GLN A 178 -5.00 -7.00 6.40
N SER A 179 -6.06 -6.28 6.02
CA SER A 179 -7.41 -6.85 5.92
C SER A 179 -7.60 -7.69 4.66
N VAL A 180 -6.99 -7.28 3.54
CA VAL A 180 -7.26 -7.89 2.24
C VAL A 180 -6.28 -8.99 1.85
N LEU A 181 -5.03 -8.95 2.34
CA LEU A 181 -4.01 -9.94 2.00
C LEU A 181 -4.40 -11.40 2.30
N PRO A 182 -5.09 -11.73 3.41
CA PRO A 182 -5.50 -13.11 3.70
C PRO A 182 -6.32 -13.73 2.57
N TYR A 183 -7.20 -12.96 1.93
CA TYR A 183 -7.99 -13.42 0.79
C TYR A 183 -7.09 -13.84 -0.38
N TYR A 184 -6.20 -12.94 -0.82
CA TYR A 184 -5.34 -13.21 -1.98
C TYR A 184 -4.31 -14.31 -1.67
N ALA A 185 -3.80 -14.38 -0.44
CA ALA A 185 -2.95 -15.47 0.02
C ALA A 185 -3.66 -16.84 -0.06
N TRP A 186 -4.95 -16.89 0.27
CA TRP A 186 -5.74 -18.10 0.16
C TRP A 186 -6.05 -18.45 -1.30
N VAL A 187 -6.57 -17.50 -2.10
CA VAL A 187 -6.97 -17.76 -3.49
C VAL A 187 -5.79 -18.23 -4.33
N TYR A 188 -4.68 -17.48 -4.30
CA TYR A 188 -3.55 -17.68 -5.18
C TYR A 188 -2.50 -18.64 -4.61
N CYS A 189 -2.32 -18.71 -3.30
CA CYS A 189 -1.25 -19.51 -2.69
C CYS A 189 -1.75 -20.64 -1.77
N LYS A 190 -3.07 -20.79 -1.57
CA LYS A 190 -3.68 -21.75 -0.61
C LYS A 190 -3.18 -21.59 0.83
N ILE A 191 -2.71 -20.40 1.19
CA ILE A 191 -2.28 -20.08 2.56
C ILE A 191 -3.51 -19.75 3.40
N LYS A 192 -3.85 -20.62 4.35
CA LYS A 192 -5.05 -20.47 5.20
C LYS A 192 -4.90 -19.46 6.33
N LYS A 193 -3.66 -19.17 6.76
CA LYS A 193 -3.36 -18.26 7.87
C LYS A 193 -2.21 -17.34 7.48
N VAL A 194 -2.49 -16.05 7.45
CA VAL A 194 -1.48 -15.00 7.25
C VAL A 194 -1.06 -14.48 8.62
N GLU A 195 0.24 -14.26 8.78
CA GLU A 195 0.80 -13.75 10.03
C GLU A 195 0.42 -12.29 10.26
N ASP A 196 0.34 -11.88 11.53
CA ASP A 196 0.36 -10.46 11.87
C ASP A 196 1.80 -9.95 11.78
N PHE A 197 2.17 -9.50 10.58
CA PHE A 197 3.52 -9.00 10.27
C PHE A 197 3.92 -7.81 11.14
N LYS A 198 2.97 -6.95 11.51
CA LYS A 198 3.22 -5.80 12.39
C LYS A 198 3.56 -6.28 13.80
N LYS A 199 2.78 -7.21 14.36
CA LYS A 199 3.02 -7.75 15.71
C LYS A 199 4.35 -8.51 15.78
N LYS A 200 4.76 -9.17 14.70
CA LYS A 200 6.02 -9.91 14.61
C LYS A 200 7.23 -9.07 14.20
N GLY A 201 7.05 -7.80 13.79
CA GLY A 201 8.11 -7.02 13.16
C GLY A 201 8.68 -7.71 11.92
N ASN A 202 7.83 -8.36 11.11
CA ASN A 202 8.25 -9.20 10.00
C ASN A 202 7.90 -8.57 8.64
N TYR A 203 8.52 -7.43 8.31
CA TYR A 203 8.28 -6.77 7.03
C TYR A 203 8.80 -7.59 5.83
N GLN A 204 9.87 -8.37 6.02
CA GLN A 204 10.36 -9.31 5.01
C GLN A 204 9.28 -10.32 4.64
N GLY A 205 8.68 -11.01 5.61
CA GLY A 205 7.62 -11.98 5.36
C GLY A 205 6.38 -11.36 4.69
N TYR A 206 6.08 -10.09 4.97
CA TYR A 206 5.01 -9.36 4.27
C TYR A 206 5.34 -9.16 2.79
N ILE A 207 6.57 -8.75 2.46
CA ILE A 207 7.02 -8.60 1.06
C ILE A 207 7.10 -9.95 0.37
N ASP A 208 7.59 -10.99 1.04
CA ASP A 208 7.68 -12.34 0.48
C ASP A 208 6.30 -12.90 0.15
N LEU A 209 5.32 -12.69 1.04
CA LEU A 209 3.94 -13.09 0.77
C LEU A 209 3.37 -12.34 -0.44
N ALA A 210 3.57 -11.02 -0.51
CA ALA A 210 3.10 -10.23 -1.64
C ALA A 210 3.70 -10.70 -2.96
N ARG A 211 5.02 -10.93 -3.00
CA ARG A 211 5.71 -11.45 -4.19
C ARG A 211 5.22 -12.84 -4.57
N LYS A 212 5.02 -13.72 -3.59
CA LYS A 212 4.48 -15.05 -3.83
C LYS A 212 3.08 -14.99 -4.45
N ILE A 213 2.21 -14.10 -3.98
CA ILE A 213 0.88 -13.89 -4.56
C ILE A 213 1.00 -13.41 -6.01
N ILE A 214 1.86 -12.43 -6.29
CA ILE A 214 2.13 -11.90 -7.64
C ILE A 214 2.66 -13.00 -8.57
N GLU A 215 3.59 -13.82 -8.09
CA GLU A 215 4.14 -14.94 -8.86
C GLU A 215 3.06 -15.97 -9.19
N GLN A 216 2.17 -16.30 -8.25
CA GLN A 216 1.07 -17.22 -8.50
C GLN A 216 0.01 -16.63 -9.45
N SER A 217 -0.26 -15.32 -9.38
CA SER A 217 -1.15 -14.69 -10.37
C SER A 217 -0.54 -14.69 -11.77
N GLN A 218 0.78 -14.48 -11.89
CA GLN A 218 1.52 -14.60 -13.14
C GLN A 218 1.43 -16.03 -13.72
N VAL A 219 1.57 -17.06 -12.89
CA VAL A 219 1.41 -18.46 -13.34
C VAL A 219 -0.01 -18.72 -13.87
N LEU A 220 -1.02 -18.11 -13.26
CA LEU A 220 -2.42 -18.32 -13.62
C LEU A 220 -2.84 -17.57 -14.89
N TYR A 221 -2.35 -16.35 -15.08
CA TYR A 221 -2.83 -15.45 -16.15
C TYR A 221 -1.82 -15.21 -17.27
N GLY A 222 -0.54 -15.53 -17.09
CA GLY A 222 0.50 -15.30 -18.09
C GLY A 222 1.66 -14.43 -17.58
N SER A 223 2.81 -14.52 -18.25
CA SER A 223 4.05 -13.84 -17.83
C SER A 223 3.97 -12.31 -17.94
N GLU A 224 3.25 -11.84 -18.96
CA GLU A 224 2.92 -10.47 -19.28
C GLU A 224 2.04 -9.82 -18.20
N GLU A 225 1.34 -10.62 -17.41
CA GLU A 225 0.47 -10.18 -16.32
C GLU A 225 1.20 -9.94 -14.99
N ARG A 226 2.54 -10.10 -14.95
CA ARG A 226 3.32 -9.92 -13.72
C ARG A 226 3.22 -8.48 -13.20
N LEU A 227 2.53 -8.32 -12.08
CA LEU A 227 2.40 -7.05 -11.37
C LEU A 227 3.71 -6.68 -10.65
N THR A 228 4.01 -5.39 -10.61
CA THR A 228 4.94 -4.81 -9.64
C THR A 228 4.25 -4.68 -8.27
N LEU A 229 5.03 -4.55 -7.20
CA LEU A 229 4.52 -4.25 -5.85
C LEU A 229 3.68 -2.96 -5.84
N LYS A 230 4.04 -1.96 -6.65
CA LYS A 230 3.24 -0.73 -6.80
C LYS A 230 1.87 -1.01 -7.42
N GLU A 231 1.83 -1.78 -8.50
CA GLU A 231 0.58 -2.15 -9.17
C GLU A 231 -0.30 -2.99 -8.26
N PHE A 232 0.29 -3.97 -7.57
CA PHE A 232 -0.39 -4.80 -6.58
C PHE A 232 -0.99 -3.96 -5.45
N ASP A 233 -0.19 -3.10 -4.79
CA ASP A 233 -0.61 -2.13 -3.77
C ASP A 233 -1.82 -1.30 -4.23
N ARG A 234 -1.68 -0.64 -5.38
CA ARG A 234 -2.72 0.24 -5.94
C ARG A 234 -4.00 -0.52 -6.28
N LEU A 235 -3.87 -1.72 -6.82
CA LEU A 235 -5.00 -2.57 -7.18
C LEU A 235 -5.81 -2.98 -5.94
N LEU A 236 -5.11 -3.44 -4.90
CA LEU A 236 -5.72 -3.82 -3.62
C LEU A 236 -6.40 -2.63 -2.95
N TRP A 237 -5.74 -1.47 -2.96
CA TRP A 237 -6.28 -0.26 -2.36
C TRP A 237 -7.50 0.28 -3.11
N TYR A 238 -7.51 0.21 -4.44
CA TYR A 238 -8.65 0.65 -5.24
C TYR A 238 -9.90 -0.19 -4.95
N LYS A 239 -9.79 -1.53 -4.84
CA LYS A 239 -10.93 -2.37 -4.45
C LYS A 239 -11.52 -1.92 -3.10
N TYR A 240 -10.67 -1.64 -2.12
CA TYR A 240 -11.11 -1.22 -0.80
C TYR A 240 -11.87 0.11 -0.84
N LYS A 241 -11.36 1.12 -1.58
CA LYS A 241 -12.01 2.43 -1.66
C LYS A 241 -13.19 2.49 -2.63
N GLY A 242 -13.08 1.84 -3.79
CA GLY A 242 -14.00 2.00 -4.92
C GLY A 242 -15.25 1.10 -4.90
N LEU A 243 -15.26 0.00 -4.14
CA LEU A 243 -16.36 -0.99 -4.18
C LEU A 243 -16.93 -1.39 -2.81
N LEU A 244 -16.20 -1.23 -1.70
CA LEU A 244 -16.59 -1.77 -0.38
C LEU A 244 -16.88 -0.71 0.69
N GLY A 245 -17.21 0.53 0.27
CA GLY A 245 -17.24 1.72 1.13
C GLY A 245 -17.65 1.45 2.58
N GLU A 246 -16.70 1.57 3.52
CA GLU A 246 -16.78 1.53 5.00
C GLU A 246 -17.63 0.46 5.73
N ASP A 247 -18.55 -0.25 5.07
CA ASP A 247 -19.59 -1.04 5.73
C ASP A 247 -19.10 -2.43 6.18
N LEU A 248 -17.85 -2.79 5.87
CA LEU A 248 -17.14 -3.95 6.44
C LEU A 248 -16.08 -3.56 7.49
N ILE A 249 -15.89 -2.26 7.78
CA ILE A 249 -14.88 -1.79 8.76
C ILE A 249 -15.32 -2.05 10.21
N GLY A 250 -16.55 -2.51 10.44
CA GLY A 250 -17.10 -2.72 11.77
C GLY A 250 -17.51 -4.14 12.15
N ASN A 251 -17.37 -5.14 11.26
CA ASN A 251 -17.88 -6.49 11.56
C ASN A 251 -16.78 -7.54 11.61
N PRO A 252 -16.20 -7.84 12.79
CA PRO A 252 -15.36 -9.03 12.98
C PRO A 252 -16.10 -10.36 12.68
N ASN A 253 -17.42 -10.32 12.49
CA ASN A 253 -18.25 -11.44 12.01
C ASN A 253 -18.65 -11.31 10.52
N SER A 254 -17.87 -10.61 9.69
CA SER A 254 -17.98 -10.80 8.24
C SER A 254 -17.86 -12.31 7.95
N LEU A 255 -18.98 -12.90 7.53
CA LEU A 255 -19.18 -14.34 7.29
C LEU A 255 -18.26 -14.93 6.20
N LEU A 256 -17.30 -14.16 5.68
CA LEU A 256 -16.33 -14.57 4.66
C LEU A 256 -15.20 -15.48 5.18
N ILE A 257 -15.18 -15.81 6.47
CA ILE A 257 -14.33 -16.88 7.05
C ILE A 257 -15.17 -17.77 7.99
N LYS A 258 -16.35 -18.21 7.55
CA LYS A 258 -16.99 -19.39 8.14
C LYS A 258 -17.19 -20.41 7.01
N GLU A 259 -16.73 -21.63 7.27
CA GLU A 259 -16.71 -22.83 6.42
C GLU A 259 -15.46 -23.03 5.52
N THR A 260 -14.34 -23.46 6.13
CA THR A 260 -13.63 -24.75 5.87
C THR A 260 -12.23 -24.85 6.52
#